data_AF-A0A921S1X6-F1
#
_entry.id   AF-A0A921S1X6-F1
#
_cell.length_a   1.000
_cell.length_b   1.000
_cell.length_c   1.000
_cell.angle_alpha   90.00
_cell.angle_beta   90.00
_cell.angle_gamma   90.00
#
_symmetry.space_group_name_H-M   'P 1'
#
loop_
_entity.id
_entity.type
_entity.pdbx_description
1 polymer ?
#
loop_
_entity_poly.entity_id
_entity_poly.type
_entity_poly.pdbx_seq_one_letter_code
_entity_poly.pdbx_strand_id
1 'polypeptide(L)'
;MCILFKYSCLRGGFHSCSVEKDLHATGVVILIDGFYGCCLSCVCPLLVGPKRQVQGRQTRGGQTDCPFPLPIKLTKHLGRWPAGLELEGQAAAMALEIEHTHLPIRGLNLHVAHVGKGDLGTVVFLHGFPEIWYSWRHQMRAVAAAGYLAIAPDCRGYGLSDQPPEDEEASLDDLVADVLGILDALSVPKAFLVGKDFGAMPAYEFALQHPDRTRGVVCLGIPFSPVPMSLDAMPEGLYIRRWREPGGRAEADFGRFDVRRVVRTVYVLFSGADIPIAKEGQEVMDLADLSTPLPAWFTEEDLDAYAKLYEKSGFGYPLKMPYRAIHKIPNRLDAKFQVPVFMVMGEKDYCFKFPGFETAMRSGVMNNFMPDLKITYIPEGSHFVQEQLPEQVNDLLLGFLSDHPSAA
;
A
#
# COMPACT_ATOMS: atom_id res chain seq x y z
N MET A 1 -8.70 17.15 -40.44
CA MET A 1 -9.36 16.60 -41.64
C MET A 1 -8.57 15.36 -42.05
N CYS A 2 -9.16 14.17 -41.87
CA CYS A 2 -8.56 12.84 -41.94
C CYS A 2 -8.06 12.46 -43.34
N ILE A 3 -7.03 11.61 -43.47
CA ILE A 3 -7.03 10.37 -44.29
C ILE A 3 -6.04 9.34 -43.68
N LEU A 4 -6.53 8.11 -43.42
CA LEU A 4 -5.78 6.87 -43.10
C LEU A 4 -5.14 6.25 -44.37
N PHE A 5 -4.10 5.41 -44.26
CA PHE A 5 -4.13 4.01 -44.76
C PHE A 5 -2.87 3.18 -44.40
N LYS A 6 -3.10 1.85 -44.30
CA LYS A 6 -2.26 0.70 -43.90
C LYS A 6 -1.18 0.25 -44.92
N TYR A 7 -0.38 -0.75 -44.48
CA TYR A 7 0.22 -1.93 -45.19
C TYR A 7 1.76 -1.96 -45.18
N SER A 8 2.45 -2.95 -44.61
CA SER A 8 2.63 -4.40 -44.90
C SER A 8 3.96 -4.69 -45.62
N CYS A 9 4.69 -5.67 -45.06
CA CYS A 9 6.08 -6.08 -45.28
C CYS A 9 6.35 -6.78 -46.64
N LEU A 10 7.59 -6.75 -47.15
CA LEU A 10 8.24 -7.84 -47.93
C LEU A 10 9.76 -7.58 -48.17
N ARG A 11 10.50 -8.69 -48.34
CA ARG A 11 11.96 -8.91 -48.20
C ARG A 11 12.85 -8.53 -49.41
N GLY A 12 14.13 -8.21 -49.15
CA GLY A 12 15.29 -8.87 -49.80
C GLY A 12 16.21 -8.07 -50.75
N GLY A 13 17.53 -8.02 -50.42
CA GLY A 13 18.62 -8.39 -51.34
C GLY A 13 19.42 -7.32 -52.13
N PHE A 14 20.64 -7.01 -51.63
CA PHE A 14 21.94 -6.67 -52.28
C PHE A 14 22.05 -5.90 -53.62
N HIS A 15 22.74 -4.75 -53.63
CA HIS A 15 24.12 -4.57 -54.16
C HIS A 15 24.67 -3.13 -54.00
N SER A 16 26.00 -3.02 -54.13
CA SER A 16 26.96 -1.96 -53.75
C SER A 16 26.83 -0.56 -54.37
N CYS A 17 27.29 0.50 -53.66
CA CYS A 17 28.43 1.33 -54.08
C CYS A 17 28.88 2.35 -53.01
N SER A 18 30.16 2.74 -53.08
CA SER A 18 30.93 3.64 -52.21
C SER A 18 30.37 5.06 -52.07
N VAL A 19 30.60 5.69 -50.91
CA VAL A 19 30.30 7.11 -50.64
C VAL A 19 31.51 7.81 -50.01
N GLU A 20 31.98 8.85 -50.68
CA GLU A 20 32.81 9.91 -50.13
C GLU A 20 31.89 11.03 -49.60
N LYS A 21 32.36 11.69 -48.53
CA LYS A 21 31.62 12.55 -47.59
C LYS A 21 30.91 13.75 -48.22
N ASP A 22 29.77 14.16 -47.65
CA ASP A 22 29.71 15.43 -46.91
C ASP A 22 28.43 15.62 -46.06
N LEU A 23 28.62 16.39 -44.99
CA LEU A 23 27.76 16.61 -43.83
C LEU A 23 26.44 17.34 -44.14
N HIS A 24 25.32 16.89 -43.56
CA HIS A 24 24.62 17.57 -42.45
C HIS A 24 23.32 16.82 -42.08
N ALA A 25 23.07 16.72 -40.78
CA ALA A 25 22.17 15.78 -40.13
C ALA A 25 20.67 15.99 -40.41
N THR A 26 19.99 14.88 -40.71
CA THR A 26 18.55 14.64 -40.53
C THR A 26 18.37 13.29 -39.80
N GLY A 27 17.31 13.16 -38.99
CA GLY A 27 17.21 12.17 -37.92
C GLY A 27 16.57 10.80 -38.24
N VAL A 28 16.23 10.13 -37.12
CA VAL A 28 15.22 9.06 -36.92
C VAL A 28 15.65 7.58 -37.10
N VAL A 29 15.64 6.89 -35.93
CA VAL A 29 15.18 5.52 -35.56
C VAL A 29 15.75 4.27 -36.25
N ILE A 30 16.23 3.34 -35.41
CA ILE A 30 16.10 1.88 -35.60
C ILE A 30 15.70 1.22 -34.27
N LEU A 31 14.60 0.44 -34.32
CA LEU A 31 14.13 -0.54 -33.34
C LEU A 31 14.87 -1.88 -33.55
N ILE A 32 15.24 -2.57 -32.47
CA ILE A 32 15.50 -4.01 -32.47
C ILE A 32 14.92 -4.63 -31.20
N ASP A 33 14.07 -5.65 -31.41
CA ASP A 33 13.54 -6.62 -30.45
C ASP A 33 14.64 -7.52 -29.86
N GLY A 34 14.44 -7.97 -28.61
CA GLY A 34 14.96 -9.27 -28.16
C GLY A 34 15.78 -9.26 -26.87
N PHE A 35 15.20 -9.90 -25.85
CA PHE A 35 15.85 -10.73 -24.82
C PHE A 35 17.34 -10.47 -24.51
N TYR A 36 17.62 -9.88 -23.35
CA TYR A 36 18.86 -10.09 -22.57
C TYR A 36 18.52 -9.77 -21.09
N GLY A 37 18.69 -10.64 -20.10
CA GLY A 37 19.77 -11.62 -19.95
C GLY A 37 21.04 -10.90 -19.57
N CYS A 38 21.46 -11.00 -18.30
CA CYS A 38 22.64 -10.38 -17.72
C CYS A 38 23.86 -10.27 -18.65
N CYS A 39 24.55 -9.13 -18.63
CA CYS A 39 26.01 -9.13 -18.64
C CYS A 39 26.60 -7.81 -18.11
N LEU A 40 27.50 -7.95 -17.13
CA LEU A 40 28.47 -6.95 -16.71
C LEU A 40 29.25 -6.40 -17.89
N SER A 41 29.50 -5.08 -17.92
CA SER A 41 30.83 -4.58 -18.31
C SER A 41 31.12 -3.25 -17.64
N CYS A 42 32.12 -3.24 -16.77
CA CYS A 42 32.85 -2.03 -16.38
C CYS A 42 33.64 -1.51 -17.57
N VAL A 43 33.64 -0.20 -17.82
CA VAL A 43 34.72 0.47 -18.56
C VAL A 43 35.05 1.79 -17.88
N CYS A 44 36.27 1.86 -17.36
CA CYS A 44 36.96 3.06 -16.91
C CYS A 44 37.68 3.69 -18.12
N PRO A 45 37.58 5.00 -18.40
CA PRO A 45 38.36 5.62 -19.47
C PRO A 45 39.79 5.96 -19.00
N LEU A 46 40.79 5.39 -19.67
CA LEU A 46 42.18 5.82 -19.65
C LEU A 46 42.33 7.07 -20.55
N LEU A 47 42.77 8.18 -19.96
CA LEU A 47 43.16 9.41 -20.66
C LEU A 47 44.57 9.27 -21.25
N VAL A 48 44.67 9.50 -22.57
CA VAL A 48 45.93 9.68 -23.30
C VAL A 48 46.29 11.17 -23.27
N GLY A 49 47.44 11.52 -22.70
CA GLY A 49 48.00 12.88 -22.74
C GLY A 49 48.91 13.12 -23.95
N PRO A 50 49.36 14.36 -24.17
CA PRO A 50 50.54 14.65 -24.99
C PRO A 50 51.74 15.16 -24.17
N LYS A 51 52.92 14.86 -24.72
CA LYS A 51 54.28 15.10 -24.21
C LYS A 51 54.64 16.59 -24.03
N ARG A 52 55.46 16.90 -23.02
CA ARG A 52 56.57 17.87 -23.11
C ARG A 52 57.69 17.54 -22.10
N GLN A 53 58.94 17.60 -22.59
CA GLN A 53 60.19 17.39 -21.85
C GLN A 53 60.55 18.59 -21.00
N VAL A 54 61.08 18.37 -19.78
CA VAL A 54 62.15 19.17 -19.17
C VAL A 54 63.03 18.24 -18.30
N GLN A 55 64.35 18.32 -18.47
CA GLN A 55 65.37 17.68 -17.62
C GLN A 55 65.63 18.51 -16.35
N GLY A 56 65.86 17.86 -15.22
CA GLY A 56 66.34 18.49 -13.98
C GLY A 56 66.70 17.45 -12.91
N ARG A 57 67.79 17.69 -12.18
CA ARG A 57 68.66 16.71 -11.51
C ARG A 57 68.37 16.57 -10.00
N GLN A 58 68.68 15.38 -9.45
CA GLN A 58 68.92 14.96 -8.05
C GLN A 58 68.72 15.94 -6.88
N THR A 59 68.13 15.46 -5.76
CA THR A 59 68.82 15.29 -4.44
C THR A 59 67.94 14.58 -3.40
N ARG A 60 68.61 14.08 -2.35
CA ARG A 60 68.17 13.18 -1.27
C ARG A 60 67.39 13.88 -0.16
N GLY A 61 66.61 13.08 0.57
CA GLY A 61 66.55 13.12 2.05
C GLY A 61 65.29 13.74 2.65
N GLY A 62 64.88 13.22 3.81
CA GLY A 62 64.07 13.97 4.76
C GLY A 62 62.76 13.29 5.15
N GLN A 63 62.83 12.58 6.26
CA GLN A 63 61.73 12.09 7.07
C GLN A 63 60.99 13.29 7.71
N THR A 64 59.67 13.38 7.56
CA THR A 64 58.80 14.13 8.48
C THR A 64 57.48 13.40 8.65
N ASP A 65 57.25 12.93 9.88
CA ASP A 65 55.96 12.49 10.38
C ASP A 65 54.98 13.67 10.43
N CYS A 66 53.72 13.43 10.06
CA CYS A 66 52.59 14.25 10.45
C CYS A 66 51.42 13.32 10.84
N PRO A 67 50.76 13.54 11.99
CA PRO A 67 49.78 12.62 12.57
C PRO A 67 48.37 12.95 12.06
N PHE A 68 47.54 11.93 11.82
CA PHE A 68 46.09 11.83 12.09
C PHE A 68 45.55 10.58 11.35
N PRO A 69 44.53 9.89 11.90
CA PRO A 69 44.32 8.47 11.70
C PRO A 69 43.57 8.14 10.41
N LEU A 70 43.85 6.92 9.94
CA LEU A 70 43.25 6.19 8.83
C LEU A 70 41.71 6.21 8.85
N PRO A 71 41.04 6.27 7.68
CA PRO A 71 39.64 5.93 7.59
C PRO A 71 39.44 4.41 7.73
N ILE A 72 38.42 4.05 8.50
CA ILE A 72 37.88 2.69 8.67
C ILE A 72 37.63 2.09 7.28
N LYS A 73 38.24 0.94 7.00
CA LYS A 73 37.93 0.11 5.83
C LYS A 73 36.48 -0.37 5.95
N LEU A 74 35.57 0.19 5.15
CA LEU A 74 34.34 -0.51 4.79
C LEU A 74 34.71 -1.71 3.93
N THR A 75 34.76 -2.88 4.53
CA THR A 75 34.70 -4.15 3.79
C THR A 75 33.25 -4.32 3.32
N LYS A 76 33.05 -4.22 2.00
CA LYS A 76 31.82 -4.68 1.36
C LYS A 76 31.70 -6.19 1.56
N HIS A 77 30.95 -6.64 2.55
CA HIS A 77 30.38 -7.97 2.53
C HIS A 77 29.19 -7.97 1.57
N LEU A 78 29.48 -8.07 0.27
CA LEU A 78 28.50 -8.55 -0.70
C LEU A 78 28.41 -10.07 -0.51
N GLY A 79 27.61 -10.48 0.48
CA GLY A 79 27.13 -11.84 0.58
C GLY A 79 26.26 -12.13 -0.65
N ARG A 80 26.73 -13.05 -1.48
CA ARG A 80 25.98 -13.54 -2.65
C ARG A 80 24.89 -14.46 -2.09
N TRP A 81 23.64 -14.00 -2.02
CA TRP A 81 22.52 -14.90 -1.71
C TRP A 81 22.33 -15.88 -2.88
N PRO A 82 22.16 -17.19 -2.60
CA PRO A 82 21.91 -18.16 -3.65
C PRO A 82 20.47 -17.99 -4.14
N ALA A 83 20.31 -17.66 -5.43
CA ALA A 83 19.02 -17.48 -6.10
C ALA A 83 18.03 -18.67 -6.00
N GLY A 84 18.49 -19.84 -5.52
CA GLY A 84 17.64 -21.00 -5.27
C GLY A 84 16.79 -20.91 -4.00
N LEU A 85 17.25 -20.19 -2.96
CA LEU A 85 16.52 -20.03 -1.70
C LEU A 85 15.33 -19.06 -1.81
N GLU A 86 15.44 -18.05 -2.69
CA GLU A 86 14.32 -17.12 -2.99
C GLU A 86 13.18 -17.82 -3.72
N LEU A 87 13.48 -18.69 -4.69
CA LEU A 87 12.46 -19.43 -5.46
C LEU A 87 11.74 -20.49 -4.60
N GLU A 88 12.45 -21.21 -3.74
CA GLU A 88 11.83 -22.15 -2.79
C GLU A 88 11.01 -21.42 -1.72
N GLY A 89 11.49 -20.28 -1.21
CA GLY A 89 10.76 -19.44 -0.26
C GLY A 89 9.49 -18.80 -0.85
N GLN A 90 9.55 -18.34 -2.10
CA GLN A 90 8.39 -17.82 -2.83
C GLN A 90 7.37 -18.93 -3.13
N ALA A 91 7.83 -20.11 -3.55
CA ALA A 91 6.95 -21.27 -3.76
C ALA A 91 6.30 -21.75 -2.46
N ALA A 92 7.03 -21.77 -1.35
CA ALA A 92 6.51 -22.12 -0.03
C ALA A 92 5.49 -21.08 0.49
N ALA A 93 5.72 -19.79 0.26
CA ALA A 93 4.77 -18.72 0.59
C ALA A 93 3.47 -18.79 -0.26
N MET A 94 3.59 -19.20 -1.52
CA MET A 94 2.42 -19.49 -2.37
C MET A 94 1.66 -20.76 -1.96
N ALA A 95 2.32 -21.70 -1.27
CA ALA A 95 1.73 -22.98 -0.85
C ALA A 95 0.92 -22.92 0.46
N LEU A 96 1.02 -21.83 1.24
CA LEU A 96 0.25 -21.69 2.47
C LEU A 96 -1.22 -21.37 2.15
N GLU A 97 -2.10 -22.35 2.32
CA GLU A 97 -3.54 -22.13 2.15
C GLU A 97 -4.06 -21.19 3.25
N ILE A 98 -4.89 -20.22 2.85
CA ILE A 98 -5.55 -19.32 3.81
C ILE A 98 -6.80 -20.02 4.30
N GLU A 99 -6.86 -20.27 5.59
CA GLU A 99 -8.00 -20.89 6.25
C GLU A 99 -9.01 -19.83 6.65
N HIS A 100 -10.27 -20.24 6.77
CA HIS A 100 -11.39 -19.36 7.10
C HIS A 100 -12.19 -19.94 8.26
N THR A 101 -12.41 -19.13 9.28
CA THR A 101 -13.23 -19.48 10.45
C THR A 101 -14.24 -18.39 10.74
N HIS A 102 -15.28 -18.76 11.49
CA HIS A 102 -16.29 -17.82 12.00
C HIS A 102 -16.24 -17.84 13.52
N LEU A 103 -16.06 -16.67 14.13
CA LEU A 103 -15.96 -16.50 15.57
C LEU A 103 -17.21 -15.80 16.11
N PRO A 104 -17.86 -16.33 17.16
CA PRO A 104 -18.99 -15.67 17.81
C PRO A 104 -18.48 -14.54 18.71
N ILE A 105 -18.51 -13.30 18.20
CA ILE A 105 -18.00 -12.11 18.86
C ILE A 105 -19.16 -11.13 19.07
N ARG A 106 -19.45 -10.81 20.33
CA ARG A 106 -20.43 -9.77 20.71
C ARG A 106 -21.82 -9.92 20.05
N GLY A 107 -22.27 -11.16 19.84
CA GLY A 107 -23.55 -11.47 19.23
C GLY A 107 -23.55 -11.56 17.70
N LEU A 108 -22.39 -11.37 17.06
CA LEU A 108 -22.18 -11.54 15.62
C LEU A 108 -21.26 -12.74 15.36
N ASN A 109 -21.45 -13.44 14.24
CA ASN A 109 -20.45 -14.37 13.73
C ASN A 109 -19.53 -13.64 12.76
N LEU A 110 -18.34 -13.30 13.23
CA LEU A 110 -17.34 -12.58 12.43
C LEU A 110 -16.46 -13.58 11.69
N HIS A 111 -16.33 -13.39 10.38
CA HIS A 111 -15.40 -14.14 9.55
C HIS A 111 -13.97 -13.68 9.81
N VAL A 112 -13.08 -14.66 9.88
CA VAL A 112 -11.65 -14.47 10.06
C VAL A 112 -10.90 -15.34 9.06
N ALA A 113 -10.15 -14.71 8.15
CA ALA A 113 -9.14 -15.40 7.36
C ALA A 113 -7.83 -15.47 8.14
N HIS A 114 -7.18 -16.64 8.19
CA HIS A 114 -5.90 -16.78 8.89
C HIS A 114 -4.96 -17.75 8.20
N VAL A 115 -3.65 -17.53 8.38
CA VAL A 115 -2.60 -18.36 7.81
C VAL A 115 -1.30 -18.20 8.61
N GLY A 116 -0.51 -19.27 8.69
CA GLY A 116 0.76 -19.30 9.44
C GLY A 116 0.62 -19.87 10.85
N LYS A 117 1.76 -20.08 11.52
CA LYS A 117 1.83 -20.81 12.80
C LYS A 117 1.89 -19.90 14.03
N GLY A 118 2.38 -18.68 13.88
CA GLY A 118 2.47 -17.73 14.99
C GLY A 118 3.69 -17.87 15.89
N ASP A 119 4.74 -18.58 15.45
CA ASP A 119 5.98 -18.76 16.22
C ASP A 119 6.63 -17.41 16.58
N LEU A 120 6.51 -16.41 15.69
CA LEU A 120 7.00 -15.04 15.93
C LEU A 120 5.93 -14.07 16.43
N GLY A 121 4.71 -14.56 16.72
CA GLY A 121 3.56 -13.76 17.15
C GLY A 121 2.52 -13.55 16.06
N THR A 122 1.60 -12.62 16.31
CA THR A 122 0.39 -12.41 15.48
C THR A 122 0.37 -11.04 14.83
N VAL A 123 -0.06 -10.99 13.58
CA VAL A 123 -0.30 -9.77 12.81
C VAL A 123 -1.76 -9.74 12.39
N VAL A 124 -2.49 -8.72 12.83
CA VAL A 124 -3.91 -8.50 12.48
C VAL A 124 -4.00 -7.44 11.40
N PHE A 125 -4.67 -7.75 10.30
CA PHE A 125 -4.86 -6.88 9.15
C PHE A 125 -6.30 -6.33 9.11
N LEU A 126 -6.46 -5.02 9.14
CA LEU A 126 -7.73 -4.31 9.16
C LEU A 126 -7.91 -3.56 7.83
N HIS A 127 -8.86 -4.03 7.01
CA HIS A 127 -9.17 -3.46 5.70
C HIS A 127 -9.97 -2.14 5.82
N GLY A 128 -10.01 -1.35 4.74
CA GLY A 128 -10.84 -0.16 4.64
C GLY A 128 -12.09 -0.36 3.76
N PHE A 129 -12.49 0.68 3.03
CA PHE A 129 -13.65 0.67 2.14
C PHE A 129 -13.26 0.81 0.65
N PRO A 130 -13.93 0.10 -0.28
CA PRO A 130 -14.78 -1.07 -0.10
C PRO A 130 -13.89 -2.31 -0.20
N GLU A 131 -13.07 -2.48 0.83
CA GLU A 131 -12.10 -3.56 0.92
C GLU A 131 -12.63 -4.67 1.82
N ILE A 132 -11.85 -5.75 1.94
CA ILE A 132 -12.24 -6.95 2.67
C ILE A 132 -10.99 -7.73 3.08
N TRP A 133 -11.09 -8.84 3.82
CA TRP A 133 -9.91 -9.64 4.19
C TRP A 133 -8.97 -9.93 2.99
N TYR A 134 -9.57 -10.14 1.81
CA TYR A 134 -8.89 -10.47 0.56
C TYR A 134 -7.90 -9.39 0.09
N SER A 135 -8.08 -8.13 0.50
CA SER A 135 -7.16 -7.02 0.24
C SER A 135 -5.76 -7.25 0.82
N TRP A 136 -5.64 -8.16 1.79
CA TRP A 136 -4.39 -8.49 2.46
C TRP A 136 -3.77 -9.81 2.00
N ARG A 137 -4.32 -10.47 0.97
CA ARG A 137 -3.89 -11.81 0.52
C ARG A 137 -2.39 -11.93 0.28
N HIS A 138 -1.74 -10.87 -0.19
CA HIS A 138 -0.29 -10.84 -0.41
C HIS A 138 0.49 -10.73 0.91
N GLN A 139 0.09 -9.81 1.78
CA GLN A 139 0.76 -9.55 3.06
C GLN A 139 0.58 -10.71 4.05
N MET A 140 -0.61 -11.31 4.09
CA MET A 140 -0.88 -12.47 4.94
C MET A 140 0.06 -13.63 4.63
N ARG A 141 0.26 -13.95 3.34
CA ARG A 141 1.18 -15.00 2.91
C ARG A 141 2.63 -14.67 3.25
N ALA A 142 3.04 -13.41 3.05
CA ALA A 142 4.40 -12.97 3.32
C ALA A 142 4.75 -13.07 4.82
N VAL A 143 3.90 -12.55 5.71
CA VAL A 143 4.18 -12.62 7.15
C VAL A 143 4.05 -14.05 7.69
N ALA A 144 3.14 -14.85 7.14
CA ALA A 144 3.03 -16.26 7.50
C ALA A 144 4.27 -17.07 7.09
N ALA A 145 4.80 -16.82 5.88
CA ALA A 145 6.07 -17.41 5.44
C ALA A 145 7.26 -16.99 6.31
N ALA A 146 7.21 -15.78 6.89
CA ALA A 146 8.19 -15.30 7.85
C ALA A 146 8.03 -15.87 9.28
N GLY A 147 6.99 -16.67 9.55
CA GLY A 147 6.77 -17.32 10.85
C GLY A 147 5.74 -16.66 11.76
N TYR A 148 5.04 -15.62 11.29
CA TYR A 148 3.93 -15.01 12.03
C TYR A 148 2.61 -15.76 11.80
N LEU A 149 1.63 -15.51 12.65
CA LEU A 149 0.23 -15.84 12.40
C LEU A 149 -0.42 -14.58 11.80
N ALA A 150 -0.79 -14.65 10.54
CA ALA A 150 -1.57 -13.62 9.87
C ALA A 150 -3.06 -13.84 10.16
N ILE A 151 -3.76 -12.78 10.54
CA ILE A 151 -5.21 -12.78 10.76
C ILE A 151 -5.80 -11.57 10.04
N ALA A 152 -6.79 -11.77 9.19
CA ALA A 152 -7.53 -10.70 8.53
C ALA A 152 -9.03 -10.96 8.71
N PRO A 153 -9.69 -10.30 9.66
CA PRO A 153 -11.14 -10.37 9.75
C PRO A 153 -11.81 -9.59 8.63
N ASP A 154 -12.98 -10.06 8.22
CA ASP A 154 -13.98 -9.16 7.63
C ASP A 154 -14.60 -8.36 8.77
N CYS A 155 -14.52 -7.03 8.71
CA CYS A 155 -15.18 -6.17 9.69
C CYS A 155 -16.68 -6.51 9.75
N ARG A 156 -17.33 -6.25 10.90
CA ARG A 156 -18.79 -6.39 11.01
C ARG A 156 -19.48 -5.74 9.81
N GLY A 157 -20.46 -6.42 9.23
CA GLY A 157 -21.19 -5.94 8.06
C GLY A 157 -20.42 -5.95 6.73
N TYR A 158 -19.20 -6.48 6.68
CA TYR A 158 -18.46 -6.73 5.45
C TYR A 158 -18.41 -8.22 5.14
N GLY A 159 -18.40 -8.55 3.84
CA GLY A 159 -18.01 -9.85 3.36
C GLY A 159 -18.77 -11.03 3.96
N LEU A 160 -18.01 -11.91 4.60
CA LEU A 160 -18.53 -13.12 5.20
C LEU A 160 -18.96 -12.97 6.66
N SER A 161 -18.72 -11.81 7.28
CA SER A 161 -19.18 -11.47 8.63
C SER A 161 -20.66 -11.10 8.66
N ASP A 162 -21.29 -11.35 9.81
CA ASP A 162 -22.69 -10.96 10.03
C ASP A 162 -22.88 -9.43 9.93
N GLN A 163 -24.07 -9.02 9.48
CA GLN A 163 -24.52 -7.63 9.57
C GLN A 163 -24.89 -7.31 11.02
N PRO A 164 -24.51 -6.14 11.55
CA PRO A 164 -25.03 -5.70 12.82
C PRO A 164 -26.54 -5.43 12.72
N PRO A 165 -27.27 -5.45 13.86
CA PRO A 165 -28.69 -5.11 13.90
C PRO A 165 -28.99 -3.76 13.24
N GLU A 166 -30.15 -3.62 12.59
CA GLU A 166 -30.48 -2.41 11.83
C GLU A 166 -30.54 -1.14 12.68
N ASP A 167 -30.96 -1.28 13.93
CA ASP A 167 -31.09 -0.24 14.96
C ASP A 167 -29.76 0.08 15.68
N GLU A 168 -28.72 -0.72 15.47
CA GLU A 168 -27.39 -0.46 16.01
C GLU A 168 -26.75 0.75 15.31
N GLU A 169 -26.28 1.72 16.10
CA GLU A 169 -25.51 2.83 15.57
C GLU A 169 -24.08 2.39 15.27
N ALA A 170 -23.61 2.64 14.04
CA ALA A 170 -22.21 2.45 13.68
C ALA A 170 -21.27 3.26 14.58
N SER A 171 -20.31 2.58 15.22
CA SER A 171 -19.30 3.17 16.10
C SER A 171 -17.89 2.65 15.80
N LEU A 172 -16.89 3.52 16.01
CA LEU A 172 -15.49 3.12 15.99
C LEU A 172 -15.16 2.18 17.15
N ASP A 173 -15.76 2.40 18.32
CA ASP A 173 -15.54 1.56 19.51
C ASP A 173 -16.02 0.12 19.27
N ASP A 174 -17.04 -0.07 18.42
CA ASP A 174 -17.48 -1.41 18.04
C ASP A 174 -16.42 -2.17 17.24
N LEU A 175 -15.74 -1.48 16.29
CA LEU A 175 -14.65 -2.08 15.53
C LEU A 175 -13.47 -2.44 16.45
N VAL A 176 -13.14 -1.57 17.40
CA VAL A 176 -12.07 -1.81 18.39
C VAL A 176 -12.41 -2.99 19.29
N ALA A 177 -13.64 -3.04 19.80
CA ALA A 177 -14.12 -4.13 20.66
C ALA A 177 -14.19 -5.47 19.91
N ASP A 178 -14.48 -5.45 18.60
CA ASP A 178 -14.45 -6.66 17.78
C ASP A 178 -13.03 -7.19 17.60
N VAL A 179 -12.05 -6.32 17.34
CA VAL A 179 -10.63 -6.72 17.29
C VAL A 179 -10.21 -7.35 18.63
N LEU A 180 -10.57 -6.73 19.75
CA LEU A 180 -10.28 -7.28 21.08
C LEU A 180 -10.92 -8.66 21.27
N GLY A 181 -12.19 -8.80 20.91
CA GLY A 181 -12.93 -10.05 21.00
C GLY A 181 -12.34 -11.16 20.13
N ILE A 182 -11.88 -10.83 18.92
CA ILE A 182 -11.19 -11.78 18.03
C ILE A 182 -9.88 -12.25 18.66
N LEU A 183 -9.07 -11.32 19.21
CA LEU A 183 -7.83 -11.68 19.89
C LEU A 183 -8.09 -12.59 21.09
N ASP A 184 -9.12 -12.29 21.90
CA ASP A 184 -9.49 -13.11 23.06
C ASP A 184 -9.99 -14.50 22.65
N ALA A 185 -10.85 -14.59 21.63
CA ALA A 185 -11.37 -15.86 21.11
C ALA A 185 -10.27 -16.76 20.55
N LEU A 186 -9.22 -16.17 19.97
CA LEU A 186 -8.05 -16.89 19.45
C LEU A 186 -6.93 -17.05 20.49
N SER A 187 -7.16 -16.63 21.74
CA SER A 187 -6.16 -16.66 22.82
C SER A 187 -4.85 -15.96 22.46
N VAL A 188 -4.94 -14.88 21.67
CA VAL A 188 -3.79 -14.05 21.27
C VAL A 188 -3.59 -12.93 22.30
N PRO A 189 -2.50 -12.97 23.09
CA PRO A 189 -2.28 -11.98 24.14
C PRO A 189 -1.87 -10.62 23.59
N LYS A 190 -1.05 -10.57 22.53
CA LYS A 190 -0.64 -9.33 21.86
C LYS A 190 -0.45 -9.53 20.37
N ALA A 191 -0.78 -8.51 19.58
CA ALA A 191 -0.60 -8.53 18.14
C ALA A 191 0.02 -7.22 17.61
N PHE A 192 0.62 -7.31 16.43
CA PHE A 192 0.79 -6.15 15.57
C PHE A 192 -0.52 -5.85 14.86
N LEU A 193 -0.86 -4.57 14.71
CA LEU A 193 -2.02 -4.16 13.93
C LEU A 193 -1.55 -3.50 12.64
N VAL A 194 -2.12 -3.92 11.51
CA VAL A 194 -1.86 -3.35 10.19
C VAL A 194 -3.18 -2.84 9.63
N GLY A 195 -3.34 -1.53 9.50
CA GLY A 195 -4.58 -0.91 9.01
C GLY A 195 -4.37 -0.17 7.70
N LYS A 196 -5.34 -0.24 6.78
CA LYS A 196 -5.34 0.59 5.56
C LYS A 196 -6.67 1.30 5.40
N ASP A 197 -6.63 2.50 4.83
CA ASP A 197 -7.83 3.34 4.65
C ASP A 197 -8.58 3.45 6.00
N PHE A 198 -9.84 3.07 6.07
CA PHE A 198 -10.60 3.14 7.31
C PHE A 198 -10.21 2.10 8.35
N GLY A 199 -9.54 1.02 7.97
CA GLY A 199 -8.95 0.06 8.90
C GLY A 199 -7.82 0.66 9.73
N ALA A 200 -7.23 1.79 9.29
CA ALA A 200 -6.26 2.53 10.10
C ALA A 200 -6.91 3.17 11.35
N MET A 201 -8.17 3.59 11.27
CA MET A 201 -8.87 4.21 12.41
C MET A 201 -8.98 3.27 13.62
N PRO A 202 -9.55 2.05 13.52
CA PRO A 202 -9.58 1.11 14.63
C PRO A 202 -8.18 0.60 15.00
N ALA A 203 -7.21 0.55 14.07
CA ALA A 203 -5.83 0.19 14.42
C ALA A 203 -5.18 1.19 15.38
N TYR A 204 -5.28 2.49 15.07
CA TYR A 204 -4.78 3.55 15.94
C TYR A 204 -5.53 3.58 17.28
N GLU A 205 -6.86 3.51 17.22
CA GLU A 205 -7.70 3.58 18.41
C GLU A 205 -7.48 2.39 19.34
N PHE A 206 -7.36 1.17 18.79
CA PHE A 206 -7.03 -0.01 19.57
C PHE A 206 -5.67 0.14 20.27
N ALA A 207 -4.65 0.68 19.61
CA ALA A 207 -3.34 0.87 20.22
C ALA A 207 -3.34 1.91 21.36
N LEU A 208 -4.24 2.90 21.29
CA LEU A 208 -4.44 3.88 22.35
C LEU A 208 -5.21 3.28 23.54
N GLN A 209 -6.26 2.49 23.28
CA GLN A 209 -7.11 1.89 24.32
C GLN A 209 -6.48 0.64 24.96
N HIS A 210 -5.70 -0.12 24.20
CA HIS A 210 -5.13 -1.42 24.58
C HIS A 210 -3.63 -1.50 24.26
N PRO A 211 -2.78 -0.61 24.82
CA PRO A 211 -1.34 -0.64 24.57
C PRO A 211 -0.70 -1.93 25.11
N ASP A 212 -1.29 -2.55 26.13
CA ASP A 212 -0.87 -3.83 26.69
C ASP A 212 -1.17 -5.01 25.75
N ARG A 213 -2.15 -4.88 24.85
CA ARG A 213 -2.51 -5.87 23.82
C ARG A 213 -1.86 -5.59 22.45
N THR A 214 -1.10 -4.50 22.33
CA THR A 214 -0.53 -4.06 21.05
C THR A 214 1.00 -4.15 21.09
N ARG A 215 1.60 -4.73 20.04
CA ARG A 215 3.06 -4.75 19.85
C ARG A 215 3.56 -3.57 19.04
N GLY A 216 2.78 -3.15 18.05
CA GLY A 216 3.09 -2.03 17.16
C GLY A 216 1.96 -1.86 16.15
N VAL A 217 1.91 -0.69 15.52
CA VAL A 217 0.89 -0.33 14.54
C VAL A 217 1.56 0.02 13.23
N VAL A 218 1.09 -0.57 12.13
CA VAL A 218 1.44 -0.17 10.76
C VAL A 218 0.19 0.37 10.09
N CYS A 219 0.25 1.58 9.54
CA CYS A 219 -0.87 2.17 8.83
C CYS A 219 -0.49 2.53 7.38
N LEU A 220 -1.42 2.29 6.46
CA LEU A 220 -1.25 2.58 5.03
C LEU A 220 -2.31 3.59 4.56
N GLY A 221 -1.84 4.69 3.96
CA GLY A 221 -2.70 5.74 3.37
C GLY A 221 -3.26 6.77 4.37
N ILE A 222 -3.95 6.36 5.43
CA ILE A 222 -4.61 7.31 6.36
C ILE A 222 -3.71 7.63 7.58
N PRO A 223 -3.25 8.89 7.74
CA PRO A 223 -2.49 9.31 8.91
C PRO A 223 -3.38 9.41 10.16
N PHE A 224 -2.76 9.30 11.34
CA PHE A 224 -3.43 9.64 12.59
C PHE A 224 -3.79 11.14 12.61
N SER A 225 -5.03 11.45 12.98
CA SER A 225 -5.48 12.81 13.25
C SER A 225 -6.09 12.90 14.64
N PRO A 226 -5.62 13.82 15.50
CA PRO A 226 -6.16 14.00 16.85
C PRO A 226 -7.54 14.70 16.86
N VAL A 227 -8.01 15.15 15.70
CA VAL A 227 -9.33 15.76 15.52
C VAL A 227 -10.00 15.13 14.29
N PRO A 228 -11.32 14.93 14.29
CA PRO A 228 -12.04 14.47 13.11
C PRO A 228 -11.78 15.37 11.91
N MET A 229 -11.73 14.77 10.72
CA MET A 229 -11.63 15.51 9.46
C MET A 229 -12.84 16.43 9.33
N SER A 230 -12.61 17.74 9.20
CA SER A 230 -13.66 18.68 8.80
C SER A 230 -13.84 18.63 7.29
N LEU A 231 -15.10 18.48 6.86
CA LEU A 231 -15.51 18.46 5.46
C LEU A 231 -16.24 19.74 5.05
N ASP A 232 -16.35 20.72 5.95
CA ASP A 232 -17.19 21.90 5.76
C ASP A 232 -16.69 22.78 4.61
N ALA A 233 -15.37 22.83 4.43
CA ALA A 233 -14.73 23.55 3.34
C ALA A 233 -14.70 22.75 2.02
N MET A 234 -15.14 21.49 2.01
CA MET A 234 -15.10 20.63 0.83
C MET A 234 -16.34 20.81 -0.05
N PRO A 235 -16.24 20.68 -1.39
CA PRO A 235 -17.38 20.80 -2.30
C PRO A 235 -18.51 19.83 -1.96
N GLU A 236 -19.78 20.20 -2.23
CA GLU A 236 -20.95 19.30 -2.08
C GLU A 236 -20.74 17.97 -2.81
N GLY A 237 -20.14 18.04 -4.00
CA GLY A 237 -19.85 16.89 -4.86
C GLY A 237 -18.89 15.87 -4.29
N LEU A 238 -18.20 16.17 -3.18
CA LEU A 238 -17.26 15.26 -2.54
C LEU A 238 -17.95 13.95 -2.18
N TYR A 239 -17.37 12.82 -2.60
CA TYR A 239 -17.94 11.50 -2.38
C TYR A 239 -18.32 11.22 -0.91
N ILE A 240 -17.47 11.63 0.06
CA ILE A 240 -17.73 11.46 1.49
C ILE A 240 -19.01 12.20 1.90
N ARG A 241 -19.22 13.42 1.40
CA ARG A 241 -20.42 14.22 1.73
C ARG A 241 -21.68 13.56 1.19
N ARG A 242 -21.62 13.01 -0.02
CA ARG A 242 -22.75 12.33 -0.67
C ARG A 242 -23.08 10.99 -0.03
N TRP A 243 -22.07 10.20 0.31
CA TRP A 243 -22.26 8.91 0.96
C TRP A 243 -22.72 9.03 2.41
N ARG A 244 -22.32 10.12 3.08
CA ARG A 244 -22.79 10.47 4.42
C ARG A 244 -24.24 10.95 4.46
N GLU A 245 -24.80 11.42 3.34
CA GLU A 245 -26.13 12.03 3.31
C GLU A 245 -27.19 11.06 3.87
N PRO A 246 -27.96 11.48 4.90
CA PRO A 246 -29.08 10.68 5.41
C PRO A 246 -30.17 10.48 4.33
N GLY A 247 -31.02 9.47 4.52
CA GLY A 247 -32.18 9.27 3.63
C GLY A 247 -31.92 8.41 2.40
N GLY A 248 -30.74 7.78 2.31
CA GLY A 248 -30.51 6.70 1.35
C GLY A 248 -29.91 7.13 0.01
N ARG A 249 -29.35 8.33 -0.11
CA ARG A 249 -28.74 8.82 -1.37
C ARG A 249 -27.64 7.88 -1.89
N ALA A 250 -26.76 7.45 -0.99
CA ALA A 250 -25.66 6.55 -1.30
C ALA A 250 -26.17 5.17 -1.75
N GLU A 251 -27.13 4.60 -1.02
CA GLU A 251 -27.76 3.32 -1.33
C GLU A 251 -28.52 3.39 -2.65
N ALA A 252 -29.20 4.50 -2.93
CA ALA A 252 -29.88 4.72 -4.20
C ALA A 252 -28.88 4.78 -5.37
N ASP A 253 -27.75 5.48 -5.20
CA ASP A 253 -26.72 5.55 -6.24
C ASP A 253 -26.07 4.18 -6.48
N PHE A 254 -25.71 3.46 -5.41
CA PHE A 254 -25.12 2.12 -5.49
C PHE A 254 -26.14 1.13 -6.09
N GLY A 255 -27.41 1.21 -5.69
CA GLY A 255 -28.49 0.33 -6.13
C GLY A 255 -28.87 0.47 -7.60
N ARG A 256 -28.32 1.44 -8.33
CA ARG A 256 -28.44 1.54 -9.80
C ARG A 256 -27.67 0.45 -10.54
N PHE A 257 -26.73 -0.21 -9.87
CA PHE A 257 -25.77 -1.14 -10.48
C PHE A 257 -25.68 -2.45 -9.69
N ASP A 258 -25.22 -3.52 -10.37
CA ASP A 258 -24.86 -4.75 -9.67
C ASP A 258 -23.58 -4.55 -8.83
N VAL A 259 -23.38 -5.45 -7.86
CA VAL A 259 -22.26 -5.38 -6.91
C VAL A 259 -20.90 -5.32 -7.61
N ARG A 260 -20.72 -6.14 -8.64
CA ARG A 260 -19.47 -6.21 -9.42
C ARG A 260 -19.17 -4.86 -10.07
N ARG A 261 -20.18 -4.22 -10.65
CA ARG A 261 -20.08 -2.90 -11.26
C ARG A 261 -19.77 -1.83 -10.22
N VAL A 262 -20.34 -1.93 -9.01
CA VAL A 262 -20.03 -1.00 -7.90
C VAL A 262 -18.56 -1.12 -7.51
N VAL A 263 -18.08 -2.32 -7.18
CA VAL A 263 -16.68 -2.57 -6.80
C VAL A 263 -15.73 -2.06 -7.88
N ARG A 264 -16.01 -2.37 -9.17
CA ARG A 264 -15.23 -1.87 -10.30
C ARG A 264 -15.10 -0.35 -10.29
N THR A 265 -16.22 0.36 -10.19
CA THR A 265 -16.21 1.84 -10.20
C THR A 265 -15.34 2.37 -9.07
N VAL A 266 -15.49 1.83 -7.86
CA VAL A 266 -14.73 2.32 -6.71
C VAL A 266 -13.24 2.04 -6.88
N TYR A 267 -12.84 0.83 -7.30
CA TYR A 267 -11.42 0.55 -7.59
C TYR A 267 -10.83 1.47 -8.66
N VAL A 268 -11.58 1.77 -9.73
CA VAL A 268 -11.16 2.70 -10.78
C VAL A 268 -11.00 4.12 -10.25
N LEU A 269 -12.00 4.65 -9.53
CA LEU A 269 -11.98 6.03 -9.04
C LEU A 269 -10.87 6.25 -8.02
N PHE A 270 -10.73 5.33 -7.06
CA PHE A 270 -9.86 5.52 -5.91
C PHE A 270 -8.42 5.05 -6.15
N SER A 271 -8.15 4.39 -7.28
CA SER A 271 -6.78 4.23 -7.81
C SER A 271 -6.28 5.46 -8.55
N GLY A 272 -7.17 6.41 -8.87
CA GLY A 272 -6.81 7.69 -9.46
C GLY A 272 -6.12 8.63 -8.47
N ALA A 273 -5.43 9.64 -8.99
CA ALA A 273 -4.72 10.61 -8.14
C ALA A 273 -5.61 11.73 -7.60
N ASP A 274 -6.83 11.90 -8.12
CA ASP A 274 -7.72 13.02 -7.78
C ASP A 274 -8.82 12.60 -6.82
N ILE A 275 -9.21 13.51 -5.93
CA ILE A 275 -10.34 13.30 -5.02
C ILE A 275 -11.62 13.16 -5.87
N PRO A 276 -12.40 12.09 -5.74
CA PRO A 276 -13.66 11.95 -6.46
C PRO A 276 -14.67 13.03 -6.04
N ILE A 277 -14.98 13.94 -6.97
CA ILE A 277 -15.94 15.03 -6.80
C ILE A 277 -16.92 15.01 -7.96
N ALA A 278 -18.17 14.67 -7.68
CA ALA A 278 -19.22 14.64 -8.68
C ALA A 278 -19.78 16.04 -8.97
N LYS A 279 -20.20 16.25 -10.22
CA LYS A 279 -20.78 17.53 -10.67
C LYS A 279 -22.26 17.60 -10.32
N GLU A 280 -22.86 18.77 -10.54
CA GLU A 280 -24.31 18.94 -10.49
C GLU A 280 -24.99 18.02 -11.52
N GLY A 281 -26.05 17.32 -11.10
CA GLY A 281 -26.79 16.37 -11.95
C GLY A 281 -26.10 15.02 -12.19
N GLN A 282 -24.94 14.78 -11.58
CA GLN A 282 -24.19 13.52 -11.62
C GLN A 282 -24.18 12.90 -10.23
N GLU A 283 -24.03 11.58 -10.07
CA GLU A 283 -23.69 10.92 -8.80
C GLU A 283 -22.28 10.31 -8.78
N VAL A 284 -21.79 9.85 -7.62
CA VAL A 284 -20.41 9.36 -7.48
C VAL A 284 -20.16 8.16 -8.40
N MET A 285 -21.14 7.26 -8.50
CA MET A 285 -21.02 6.08 -9.35
C MET A 285 -21.04 6.38 -10.86
N ASP A 286 -21.38 7.61 -11.26
CA ASP A 286 -21.31 8.07 -12.64
C ASP A 286 -19.92 8.60 -13.03
N LEU A 287 -18.98 8.72 -12.09
CA LEU A 287 -17.65 9.29 -12.36
C LEU A 287 -16.74 8.36 -13.17
N ALA A 288 -17.06 7.07 -13.24
CA ALA A 288 -16.39 6.11 -14.12
C ALA A 288 -17.41 5.22 -14.80
N ASP A 289 -17.21 4.93 -16.09
CA ASP A 289 -18.01 3.99 -16.86
C ASP A 289 -17.23 2.71 -17.22
N LEU A 290 -17.86 1.81 -17.99
CA LEU A 290 -17.24 0.57 -18.43
C LEU A 290 -16.14 0.76 -19.48
N SER A 291 -16.00 1.95 -20.07
CA SER A 291 -14.92 2.26 -21.01
C SER A 291 -13.59 2.52 -20.31
N THR A 292 -13.63 2.85 -19.01
CA THR A 292 -12.43 3.02 -18.19
C THR A 292 -11.86 1.64 -17.81
N PRO A 293 -10.60 1.34 -18.15
CA PRO A 293 -9.99 0.06 -17.82
C PRO A 293 -9.78 -0.09 -16.30
N LEU A 294 -9.69 -1.33 -15.82
CA LEU A 294 -9.23 -1.60 -14.46
C LEU A 294 -7.78 -1.14 -14.28
N PRO A 295 -7.37 -0.79 -13.05
CA PRO A 295 -5.95 -0.66 -12.72
C PRO A 295 -5.18 -1.92 -13.12
N ALA A 296 -3.98 -1.76 -13.66
CA ALA A 296 -3.22 -2.88 -14.26
C ALA A 296 -2.88 -4.02 -13.27
N TRP A 297 -2.85 -3.73 -11.97
CA TRP A 297 -2.61 -4.68 -10.88
C TRP A 297 -3.89 -5.35 -10.35
N PHE A 298 -5.07 -4.87 -10.76
CA PHE A 298 -6.37 -5.35 -10.29
C PHE A 298 -7.03 -6.18 -11.39
N THR A 299 -6.97 -7.50 -11.24
CA THR A 299 -7.41 -8.45 -12.27
C THR A 299 -8.94 -8.61 -12.30
N GLU A 300 -9.47 -9.21 -13.38
CA GLU A 300 -10.91 -9.55 -13.41
C GLU A 300 -11.23 -10.65 -12.39
N GLU A 301 -10.28 -11.55 -12.10
CA GLU A 301 -10.40 -12.55 -11.04
C GLU A 301 -10.46 -11.92 -9.64
N ASP A 302 -9.66 -10.89 -9.38
CA ASP A 302 -9.73 -10.13 -8.13
C ASP A 302 -11.09 -9.43 -8.02
N LEU A 303 -11.55 -8.77 -9.09
CA LEU A 303 -12.86 -8.13 -9.13
C LEU A 303 -13.99 -9.14 -8.84
N ASP A 304 -13.91 -10.35 -9.40
CA ASP A 304 -14.88 -11.42 -9.14
C ASP A 304 -14.84 -11.90 -7.68
N ALA A 305 -13.65 -11.97 -7.08
CA ALA A 305 -13.49 -12.32 -5.66
C ALA A 305 -14.15 -11.28 -4.74
N TYR A 306 -13.89 -9.99 -4.97
CA TYR A 306 -14.57 -8.92 -4.23
C TYR A 306 -16.08 -8.92 -4.46
N ALA A 307 -16.51 -9.06 -5.71
CA ALA A 307 -17.94 -9.06 -6.06
C ALA A 307 -18.69 -10.16 -5.32
N LYS A 308 -18.18 -11.39 -5.33
CA LYS A 308 -18.79 -12.54 -4.64
C LYS A 308 -18.91 -12.31 -3.12
N LEU A 309 -17.92 -11.69 -2.50
CA LEU A 309 -17.95 -11.39 -1.07
C LEU A 309 -18.97 -10.29 -0.75
N TYR A 310 -19.00 -9.23 -1.56
CA TYR A 310 -19.95 -8.13 -1.40
C TYR A 310 -21.39 -8.50 -1.82
N GLU A 311 -21.59 -9.52 -2.67
CA GLU A 311 -22.93 -10.06 -2.93
C GLU A 311 -23.58 -10.62 -1.67
N LYS A 312 -22.78 -11.11 -0.73
CA LYS A 312 -23.28 -11.59 0.57
C LYS A 312 -23.61 -10.44 1.52
N SER A 313 -22.71 -9.46 1.66
CA SER A 313 -22.86 -8.40 2.67
C SER A 313 -23.64 -7.18 2.18
N GLY A 314 -23.60 -6.88 0.87
CA GLY A 314 -23.96 -5.58 0.33
C GLY A 314 -23.07 -4.46 0.88
N PHE A 315 -23.54 -3.21 0.71
CA PHE A 315 -22.83 -1.99 1.09
C PHE A 315 -23.50 -1.20 2.22
N GLY A 316 -24.56 -1.75 2.84
CA GLY A 316 -25.36 -1.04 3.86
C GLY A 316 -24.52 -0.59 5.05
N TYR A 317 -23.93 -1.53 5.80
CA TYR A 317 -23.02 -1.19 6.88
C TYR A 317 -21.72 -0.50 6.41
N PRO A 318 -21.07 -0.93 5.31
CA PRO A 318 -19.92 -0.22 4.74
C PRO A 318 -20.15 1.28 4.44
N LEU A 319 -21.37 1.68 4.10
CA LEU A 319 -21.75 3.09 3.93
C LEU A 319 -22.08 3.78 5.25
N LYS A 320 -22.57 3.05 6.26
CA LYS A 320 -22.79 3.58 7.62
C LYS A 320 -21.46 3.86 8.33
N MET A 321 -20.59 2.84 8.45
CA MET A 321 -19.26 2.95 9.05
C MET A 321 -18.19 2.94 7.94
N PRO A 322 -17.43 4.03 7.76
CA PRO A 322 -17.35 5.20 8.64
C PRO A 322 -18.08 6.45 8.15
N TYR A 323 -18.59 6.51 6.91
CA TYR A 323 -19.02 7.78 6.33
C TYR A 323 -20.09 8.51 7.15
N ARG A 324 -21.03 7.78 7.77
CA ARG A 324 -22.06 8.35 8.65
C ARG A 324 -21.65 8.46 10.10
N ALA A 325 -20.56 7.83 10.51
CA ALA A 325 -20.09 7.79 11.89
C ALA A 325 -18.80 8.61 12.14
N ILE A 326 -18.09 9.05 11.09
CA ILE A 326 -16.77 9.70 11.22
C ILE A 326 -16.82 10.99 12.06
N HIS A 327 -17.94 11.71 12.02
CA HIS A 327 -18.17 12.91 12.81
C HIS A 327 -18.44 12.64 14.30
N LYS A 328 -18.70 11.37 14.66
CA LYS A 328 -18.86 10.90 16.03
C LYS A 328 -17.53 10.48 16.66
N ILE A 329 -16.45 10.39 15.86
CA ILE A 329 -15.12 10.05 16.37
C ILE A 329 -14.70 11.13 17.38
N PRO A 330 -14.27 10.75 18.60
CA PRO A 330 -13.87 11.73 19.60
C PRO A 330 -12.56 12.43 19.23
N ASN A 331 -12.37 13.64 19.77
CA ASN A 331 -11.07 14.29 19.72
C ASN A 331 -10.06 13.51 20.58
N ARG A 332 -8.83 13.40 20.09
CA ARG A 332 -7.68 12.71 20.68
C ARG A 332 -6.50 13.67 20.85
N LEU A 333 -6.77 14.89 21.34
CA LEU A 333 -5.76 15.95 21.52
C LEU A 333 -4.68 15.58 22.56
N ASP A 334 -4.98 14.64 23.45
CA ASP A 334 -4.12 14.14 24.51
C ASP A 334 -3.56 12.74 24.22
N ALA A 335 -3.78 12.20 23.02
CA ALA A 335 -3.32 10.86 22.65
C ALA A 335 -1.81 10.70 22.80
N LYS A 336 -1.40 9.55 23.34
CA LYS A 336 0.00 9.17 23.50
C LYS A 336 0.14 7.69 23.17
N PHE A 337 0.73 7.40 22.01
CA PHE A 337 1.06 6.04 21.62
C PHE A 337 2.23 5.54 22.48
N GLN A 338 2.03 4.38 23.10
CA GLN A 338 3.04 3.70 23.93
C GLN A 338 3.74 2.56 23.17
N VAL A 339 3.44 2.43 21.89
CA VAL A 339 3.92 1.38 20.98
C VAL A 339 4.53 2.02 19.73
N PRO A 340 5.45 1.34 19.05
CA PRO A 340 5.99 1.81 17.78
C PRO A 340 4.89 1.95 16.73
N VAL A 341 4.95 3.03 15.96
CA VAL A 341 4.01 3.33 14.87
C VAL A 341 4.79 3.48 13.57
N PHE A 342 4.34 2.80 12.52
CA PHE A 342 4.92 2.90 11.19
C PHE A 342 3.86 3.28 10.16
N MET A 343 4.09 4.39 9.47
CA MET A 343 3.21 4.87 8.42
C MET A 343 3.83 4.64 7.04
N VAL A 344 3.11 3.99 6.15
CA VAL A 344 3.46 3.84 4.74
C VAL A 344 2.48 4.64 3.91
N MET A 345 3.00 5.46 3.00
CA MET A 345 2.18 6.39 2.24
C MET A 345 2.57 6.40 0.77
N GLY A 346 1.62 6.15 -0.11
CA GLY A 346 1.81 6.32 -1.55
C GLY A 346 1.80 7.80 -1.94
N GLU A 347 2.82 8.29 -2.65
CA GLU A 347 2.87 9.70 -3.07
C GLU A 347 1.83 10.07 -4.15
N LYS A 348 1.20 9.07 -4.77
CA LYS A 348 0.09 9.24 -5.72
C LYS A 348 -1.28 8.96 -5.08
N ASP A 349 -1.36 8.68 -3.79
CA ASP A 349 -2.62 8.53 -3.09
C ASP A 349 -3.38 9.86 -3.07
N TYR A 350 -4.62 9.87 -3.57
CA TYR A 350 -5.48 11.04 -3.58
C TYR A 350 -5.74 11.57 -2.16
N CYS A 351 -5.62 10.72 -1.12
CA CYS A 351 -5.80 11.12 0.26
C CYS A 351 -4.84 12.23 0.69
N PHE A 352 -3.66 12.36 0.07
CA PHE A 352 -2.74 13.47 0.34
C PHE A 352 -3.35 14.85 0.06
N LYS A 353 -4.31 14.92 -0.87
CA LYS A 353 -4.97 16.16 -1.27
C LYS A 353 -6.04 16.60 -0.29
N PHE A 354 -6.40 15.78 0.72
CA PHE A 354 -7.29 16.24 1.78
C PHE A 354 -6.62 17.34 2.62
N PRO A 355 -7.38 18.38 3.00
CA PRO A 355 -6.84 19.46 3.81
C PRO A 355 -6.15 18.96 5.09
N GLY A 356 -4.89 19.33 5.27
CA GLY A 356 -4.09 19.02 6.45
C GLY A 356 -3.36 17.68 6.42
N PHE A 357 -3.67 16.76 5.51
CA PHE A 357 -3.05 15.42 5.48
C PHE A 357 -1.55 15.48 5.15
N GLU A 358 -1.20 16.16 4.06
CA GLU A 358 0.21 16.33 3.69
C GLU A 358 1.01 17.07 4.79
N THR A 359 0.42 18.14 5.35
CA THR A 359 1.04 18.88 6.43
C THR A 359 1.26 18.01 7.67
N ALA A 360 0.29 17.19 8.06
CA ALA A 360 0.42 16.28 9.20
C ALA A 360 1.58 15.29 9.00
N MET A 361 1.69 14.73 7.80
CA MET A 361 2.74 13.78 7.40
C MET A 361 4.14 14.38 7.33
N ARG A 362 4.27 15.59 6.79
CA ARG A 362 5.59 16.20 6.49
C ARG A 362 6.12 17.15 7.56
N SER A 363 5.25 17.71 8.41
CA SER A 363 5.66 18.71 9.42
C SER A 363 6.32 18.12 10.67
N GLY A 364 6.18 16.81 10.89
CA GLY A 364 6.59 16.15 12.14
C GLY A 364 5.63 16.36 13.31
N VAL A 365 4.48 17.02 13.12
CA VAL A 365 3.47 17.23 14.18
C VAL A 365 2.97 15.94 14.81
N MET A 366 2.93 14.84 14.05
CA MET A 366 2.51 13.54 14.56
C MET A 366 3.46 12.99 15.63
N ASN A 367 4.75 13.35 15.61
CA ASN A 367 5.72 12.89 16.62
C ASN A 367 5.34 13.33 18.05
N ASN A 368 4.49 14.36 18.20
CA ASN A 368 3.97 14.78 19.49
C ASN A 368 3.03 13.73 20.14
N PHE A 369 2.38 12.91 19.31
CA PHE A 369 1.46 11.84 19.75
C PHE A 369 2.14 10.48 19.76
N MET A 370 3.10 10.26 18.85
CA MET A 370 3.79 8.99 18.60
C MET A 370 5.30 9.22 18.55
N PRO A 371 5.99 9.14 19.71
CA PRO A 371 7.43 9.41 19.80
C PRO A 371 8.30 8.44 18.97
N ASP A 372 7.81 7.22 18.77
CA ASP A 372 8.45 6.18 17.97
C ASP A 372 7.70 5.99 16.65
N LEU A 373 7.60 7.09 15.89
CA LEU A 373 7.01 7.12 14.56
C LEU A 373 8.08 7.00 13.48
N LYS A 374 7.89 6.04 12.57
CA LYS A 374 8.56 5.99 11.28
C LYS A 374 7.56 6.29 10.15
N ILE A 375 7.98 7.05 9.15
CA ILE A 375 7.19 7.29 7.94
C ILE A 375 8.02 6.86 6.72
N THR A 376 7.41 6.14 5.79
CA THR A 376 7.99 5.81 4.48
C THR A 376 7.04 6.20 3.37
N TYR A 377 7.60 6.82 2.34
CA TYR A 377 6.86 7.25 1.15
C TYR A 377 7.20 6.33 -0.01
N ILE A 378 6.18 5.86 -0.72
CA ILE A 378 6.32 5.05 -1.94
C ILE A 378 5.97 5.96 -3.13
N PRO A 379 6.94 6.41 -3.95
CA PRO A 379 6.71 7.43 -4.97
C PRO A 379 5.62 7.09 -6.00
N GLU A 380 5.50 5.80 -6.35
CA GLU A 380 4.51 5.29 -7.32
C GLU A 380 3.23 4.76 -6.66
N GLY A 381 3.16 4.77 -5.32
CA GLY A 381 2.06 4.20 -4.56
C GLY A 381 0.79 5.03 -4.70
N SER A 382 -0.30 4.35 -5.05
CA SER A 382 -1.68 4.85 -5.05
C SER A 382 -2.37 4.53 -3.71
N HIS A 383 -3.68 4.75 -3.64
CA HIS A 383 -4.47 4.46 -2.45
C HIS A 383 -4.46 2.98 -2.05
N PHE A 384 -4.39 2.06 -3.01
CA PHE A 384 -4.38 0.61 -2.77
C PHE A 384 -2.95 0.05 -2.82
N VAL A 385 -1.99 0.76 -2.21
CA VAL A 385 -0.56 0.44 -2.33
C VAL A 385 -0.19 -1.00 -1.95
N GLN A 386 -0.93 -1.61 -1.02
CA GLN A 386 -0.72 -2.99 -0.59
C GLN A 386 -1.08 -4.04 -1.65
N GLU A 387 -2.00 -3.69 -2.55
CA GLU A 387 -2.38 -4.53 -3.70
C GLU A 387 -1.60 -4.13 -4.96
N GLN A 388 -1.31 -2.84 -5.13
CA GLN A 388 -0.56 -2.33 -6.29
C GLN A 388 0.92 -2.72 -6.25
N LEU A 389 1.57 -2.62 -5.09
CA LEU A 389 3.00 -2.84 -4.88
C LEU A 389 3.22 -3.82 -3.71
N PRO A 390 2.68 -5.06 -3.79
CA PRO A 390 2.61 -5.97 -2.66
C PRO A 390 3.98 -6.36 -2.12
N GLU A 391 4.96 -6.63 -3.00
CA GLU A 391 6.33 -7.02 -2.61
C GLU A 391 7.01 -5.90 -1.81
N GLN A 392 6.92 -4.66 -2.28
CA GLN A 392 7.51 -3.51 -1.59
C GLN A 392 6.85 -3.27 -0.23
N VAL A 393 5.53 -3.41 -0.14
CA VAL A 393 4.81 -3.30 1.13
C VAL A 393 5.19 -4.44 2.08
N ASN A 394 5.35 -5.66 1.56
CA ASN A 394 5.79 -6.81 2.35
C ASN A 394 7.19 -6.59 2.95
N ASP A 395 8.14 -6.09 2.16
CA ASP A 395 9.50 -5.80 2.64
C ASP A 395 9.50 -4.77 3.78
N LEU A 396 8.72 -3.69 3.61
CA LEU A 396 8.57 -2.66 4.64
C LEU A 396 7.93 -3.21 5.91
N LEU A 397 6.86 -4.00 5.76
CA LEU A 397 6.16 -4.63 6.87
C LEU A 397 7.08 -5.62 7.62
N LEU A 398 7.71 -6.55 6.91
CA LEU A 398 8.62 -7.53 7.49
C LEU A 398 9.82 -6.88 8.18
N GLY A 399 10.36 -5.79 7.62
CA GLY A 399 11.39 -4.99 8.26
C GLY A 399 10.90 -4.43 9.61
N PHE A 400 9.72 -3.80 9.63
CA PHE A 400 9.14 -3.27 10.86
C PHE A 400 8.88 -4.36 11.91
N LEU A 401 8.34 -5.51 11.52
CA LEU A 401 8.09 -6.62 12.43
C LEU A 401 9.39 -7.18 13.03
N SER A 402 10.44 -7.28 12.20
CA SER A 402 11.77 -7.78 12.62
C SER A 402 12.50 -6.83 13.57
N ASP A 403 12.31 -5.52 13.40
CA ASP A 403 12.87 -4.49 14.30
C ASP A 403 12.21 -4.52 15.70
N HIS A 404 11.05 -5.17 15.84
CA HIS A 404 10.26 -5.21 17.08
C HIS A 404 9.91 -6.66 17.49
N PRO A 405 10.89 -7.55 17.69
CA PRO A 405 10.64 -8.98 17.82
C PRO A 405 9.71 -9.32 18.99
N SER A 406 9.00 -10.43 18.85
CA SER A 406 8.18 -10.92 19.96
C SER A 406 9.06 -11.29 21.16
N ALA A 407 8.87 -10.62 22.30
CA ALA A 407 9.46 -11.08 23.56
C ALA A 407 9.04 -12.54 23.80
N ALA A 408 10.04 -13.41 23.96
CA ALA A 408 9.91 -14.86 24.15
C ALA A 408 9.23 -15.22 25.47
#